data_AF-A0A328TM18-F1
#
_entry.id   AF-A0A328TM18-F1
#
_cell.length_a   1.000
_cell.length_b   1.000
_cell.length_c   1.000
_cell.angle_alpha   90.00
_cell.angle_beta   90.00
_cell.angle_gamma   90.00
#
_symmetry.space_group_name_H-M   'P 1'
#
loop_
_entity.id
_entity.type
_entity.pdbx_description
1 polymer ?
#
loop_
_entity_poly.entity_id
_entity_poly.type
_entity_poly.pdbx_seq_one_letter_code
_entity_poly.pdbx_strand_id
1 'polypeptide(L)' 'MAKNLKTPEDLNQFDRLLKKVSVEAVLNAEMTHHLGYDKNQPRTSSNARNDYSTKTVASSGGPLELQTPRDR' A
#
# COMPACT_ATOMS: atom_id res chain seq x y z
N MET A 1 19.37 -0.32 9.93
CA MET A 1 18.48 0.67 9.28
C MET A 1 18.42 2.01 10.01
N ALA A 2 18.56 2.09 11.34
CA ALA A 2 18.44 3.36 12.09
C ALA A 2 19.64 4.34 12.02
N LYS A 3 20.74 4.01 11.34
CA LYS A 3 21.98 4.83 11.36
C LYS A 3 21.90 6.14 10.55
N ASN A 4 20.81 6.34 9.80
CA ASN A 4 20.63 7.45 8.86
C ASN A 4 19.42 8.35 9.22
N LEU A 5 18.93 8.32 10.45
CA LEU A 5 17.85 9.18 10.93
C LEU A 5 18.47 10.34 11.72
N LYS A 6 19.10 11.28 10.99
CA LYS A 6 19.95 12.31 11.62
C LYS A 6 19.31 13.69 11.57
N THR A 7 18.40 13.92 10.62
CA THR A 7 17.73 15.21 10.44
C THR A 7 16.20 15.10 10.63
N PRO A 8 15.52 16.23 10.90
CA PRO A 8 14.06 16.28 10.87
C PRO A 8 13.47 15.81 9.52
N GLU A 9 14.17 16.06 8.41
CA GLU A 9 13.76 15.61 7.08
C GLU A 9 13.80 14.08 6.96
N ASP A 10 14.84 13.43 7.50
CA ASP A 10 14.94 11.96 7.53
C ASP A 10 13.78 11.34 8.32
N LEU A 11 13.39 11.97 9.44
CA LEU A 11 12.24 11.56 10.25
C LEU A 11 10.93 11.66 9.48
N ASN A 12 10.72 12.77 8.78
CA ASN A 12 9.53 12.98 7.96
C ASN A 12 9.45 11.98 6.80
N GLN A 13 10.58 11.68 6.16
CA GLN A 13 10.62 10.68 5.10
C GLN A 13 10.30 9.28 5.64
N PHE A 14 10.84 8.92 6.81
CA PHE A 14 10.56 7.64 7.45
C PHE A 14 9.09 7.50 7.86
N ASP A 15 8.49 8.54 8.44
CA ASP A 15 7.06 8.57 8.77
C ASP A 15 6.19 8.37 7.53
N ARG A 16 6.51 9.05 6.42
CA ARG A 16 5.81 8.86 5.13
C ARG A 16 5.95 7.45 4.61
N LEU A 17 7.13 6.83 4.73
CA LEU A 17 7.35 5.44 4.33
C LEU A 17 6.50 4.49 5.17
N LEU A 18 6.48 4.66 6.50
CA LEU A 18 5.65 3.85 7.39
C LEU A 18 4.17 3.98 7.03
N LYS A 19 3.67 5.20 6.84
CA LYS A 19 2.28 5.45 6.42
C LYS A 19 1.97 4.77 5.09
N LYS A 20 2.85 4.88 4.09
CA LYS A 20 2.70 4.20 2.79
C LYS A 20 2.55 2.69 2.97
N VAL A 21 3.51 2.06 3.65
CA VAL A 21 3.53 0.61 3.85
C VAL A 21 2.31 0.14 4.64
N SER A 22 1.92 0.86 5.69
CA SER A 22 0.72 0.54 6.47
C SER A 22 -0.56 0.62 5.64
N VAL A 23 -0.74 1.69 4.86
CA VAL A 23 -1.93 1.86 4.02
C VAL A 23 -1.97 0.82 2.90
N GLU A 24 -0.86 0.58 2.20
CA GLU A 24 -0.79 -0.43 1.13
C GLU A 24 -1.03 -1.85 1.68
N ALA A 25 -0.59 -2.14 2.91
CA ALA A 25 -0.86 -3.42 3.56
C ALA A 25 -2.36 -3.61 3.86
N VAL A 26 -3.02 -2.58 4.40
CA VAL A 26 -4.47 -2.60 4.65
C VAL A 26 -5.25 -2.78 3.35
N LEU A 27 -4.93 -2.00 2.30
CA LEU A 27 -5.58 -2.12 1.00
C LEU A 27 -5.41 -3.53 0.38
N ASN A 28 -4.24 -4.15 0.57
CA ASN A 28 -4.02 -5.52 0.09
C ASN A 28 -4.83 -6.56 0.86
N ALA A 29 -4.96 -6.40 2.18
CA ALA A 29 -5.79 -7.25 3.02
C ALA A 29 -7.27 -7.10 2.66
N GLU A 30 -7.74 -5.87 2.44
CA GLU A 30 -9.09 -5.59 1.95
C GLU A 30 -9.34 -6.26 0.59
N MET A 31 -8.38 -6.23 -0.33
CA MET A 31 -8.49 -6.92 -1.62
C MET A 31 -8.53 -8.45 -1.47
N THR A 32 -7.77 -9.04 -0.54
CA THR A 32 -7.86 -10.48 -0.23
C THR A 32 -9.26 -10.81 0.27
N HIS A 33 -9.76 -10.02 1.22
CA HIS A 33 -11.10 -10.21 1.78
C HIS A 33 -12.18 -10.04 0.70
N HIS A 34 -12.08 -9.00 -0.14
CA HIS A 34 -13.04 -8.71 -1.20
C HIS A 34 -13.11 -9.84 -2.24
N LEU A 35 -11.96 -10.37 -2.67
CA LEU A 35 -11.91 -11.45 -3.64
C LEU A 35 -12.16 -12.84 -3.03
N GLY A 36 -11.99 -12.98 -1.71
CA GLY A 36 -12.15 -14.23 -0.97
C GLY A 36 -10.98 -15.21 -1.12
N TYR A 37 -9.84 -14.76 -1.65
CA TYR A 37 -8.65 -15.58 -1.81
C TYR A 37 -7.36 -14.75 -1.78
N ASP A 38 -6.27 -15.35 -1.31
CA ASP A 38 -4.96 -14.71 -1.25
C ASP A 38 -4.28 -14.60 -2.62
N LYS A 39 -3.32 -13.70 -2.74
CA LYS A 39 -2.51 -13.58 -3.95
C LYS A 39 -1.86 -14.94 -4.28
N ASN A 40 -2.01 -15.38 -5.53
CA ASN A 40 -1.52 -16.66 -6.06
C ASN A 40 -2.26 -17.92 -5.54
N GLN A 41 -3.36 -17.79 -4.80
CA GLN A 41 -4.23 -18.93 -4.51
C GLN A 41 -5.17 -19.23 -5.69
N PRO A 42 -5.61 -20.50 -5.85
CA PRO A 42 -6.70 -20.82 -6.76
C PRO A 42 -7.95 -20.01 -6.43
N ARG A 43 -8.59 -19.46 -7.46
CA ARG A 43 -9.84 -18.70 -7.35
C ARG A 43 -11.00 -19.53 -7.87
N THR A 44 -12.17 -19.33 -7.28
CA THR A 44 -13.44 -19.93 -7.74
C THR A 44 -14.31 -18.93 -8.50
N SER A 45 -14.05 -17.63 -8.38
CA SER A 45 -14.80 -16.56 -9.03
C SER A 45 -14.20 -16.15 -10.38
N SER A 46 -15.02 -15.49 -11.21
CA SER A 46 -14.60 -14.92 -12.50
C SER A 46 -13.75 -13.65 -12.35
N ASN A 47 -13.81 -13.00 -11.19
CA ASN A 47 -13.00 -11.83 -10.85
C ASN A 47 -11.58 -12.23 -10.41
N ALA A 48 -10.57 -11.40 -10.67
CA ALA A 48 -9.20 -11.63 -10.23
C ALA A 48 -8.44 -10.34 -9.98
N ARG A 49 -7.42 -10.42 -9.13
CA ARG A 49 -6.44 -9.34 -8.96
C ARG A 49 -5.85 -8.93 -10.31
N ASN A 50 -5.82 -7.63 -10.58
CA ASN A 50 -5.38 -6.99 -11.82
C ASN A 50 -4.34 -5.91 -11.50
N ASP A 51 -3.22 -6.36 -10.94
CA ASP A 51 -2.08 -5.54 -10.51
C ASP A 51 -2.50 -4.32 -9.67
N TYR A 52 -1.77 -3.22 -9.82
CA TYR A 52 -1.89 -2.02 -9.02
C TYR A 52 -2.18 -0.80 -9.89
N SER A 53 -2.65 0.27 -9.27
CA SER A 53 -2.66 1.61 -9.84
C SER A 53 -2.00 2.59 -8.88
N THR A 54 -1.22 3.50 -9.45
CA THR A 54 -0.64 4.61 -8.70
C THR A 54 -1.71 5.65 -8.36
N LYS A 55 -1.80 6.03 -7.09
CA LYS A 55 -2.62 7.16 -6.62
C LYS A 55 -1.79 8.05 -5.70
N THR A 56 -1.89 9.36 -5.89
CA THR A 56 -1.29 10.33 -4.98
C THR A 56 -2.38 10.90 -4.07
N VAL A 57 -2.27 10.66 -2.77
CA VAL A 57 -3.25 11.11 -1.77
C VAL A 57 -2.68 12.23 -0.92
N ALA A 58 -3.50 13.22 -0.57
CA ALA A 58 -3.11 14.25 0.38
C ALA A 58 -2.99 13.64 1.78
N SER A 59 -1.91 13.96 2.50
CA SER A 59 -1.66 13.55 3.87
C SER A 59 -0.99 14.67 4.65
N SER A 60 -1.03 14.61 5.98
CA SER A 60 -0.45 15.63 6.87
C SER A 60 1.06 15.82 6.68
N GLY A 61 1.78 14.78 6.24
CA GLY A 61 3.20 14.83 5.89
C GLY A 61 3.48 15.20 4.42
N GLY A 62 2.49 15.72 3.70
CA GLY A 62 2.55 15.99 2.27
C GLY A 62 1.97 14.85 1.41
N PRO A 63 2.01 14.98 0.07
CA PRO A 63 1.44 14.01 -0.84
C PRO A 63 2.06 12.61 -0.66
N LEU A 64 1.23 11.58 -0.62
CA LEU A 64 1.65 10.19 -0.47
C LEU A 64 1.29 9.42 -1.73
N GLU A 65 2.30 8.91 -2.43
CA GLU A 65 2.09 8.03 -3.57
C GLU A 65 1.89 6.58 -3.10
N LEU A 66 0.75 5.99 -3.47
CA LEU A 66 0.30 4.65 -3.11
C LEU A 66 0.16 3.77 -4.35
N GLN A 67 0.53 2.50 -4.21
CA GLN A 67 0.20 1.41 -5.12
C GLN A 67 -1.09 0.74 -4.63
N THR A 68 -2.22 1.10 -5.22
CA THR A 68 -3.54 0.60 -4.83
C THR A 68 -3.85 -0.69 -5.60
N PRO A 69 -4.14 -1.83 -4.94
CA PRO A 69 -4.50 -3.06 -5.63
C PRO A 69 -5.82 -2.89 -6.37
N ARG A 70 -5.96 -3.60 -7.49
CA ARG A 70 -7.20 -3.63 -8.27
C ARG A 70 -7.57 -5.06 -8.61
N ASP A 71 -8.82 -5.22 -8.99
CA ASP A 71 -9.43 -6.41 -9.54
C ASP A 71 -9.81 -6.19 -11.02
N ARG A 72 -10.41 -7.20 -11.66
CA ARG A 72 -10.64 -7.23 -13.11
C ARG A 72 -12.08 -6.94 -13.49
#